data_AF-A0A431L7U8-F1
#
_entry.id   AF-A0A431L7U8-F1
#
_cell.length_a   1.000
_cell.length_b   1.000
_cell.length_c   1.000
_cell.angle_alpha   90.00
_cell.angle_beta   90.00
_cell.angle_gamma   90.00
#
_symmetry.space_group_name_H-M   'P 1'
#
loop_
_entity.id
_entity.type
_entity.pdbx_description
1 polymer ?
#
loop_
_entity_poly.entity_id
_entity_poly.type
_entity_poly.pdbx_seq_one_letter_code
_entity_poly.pdbx_strand_id
1 'polypeptide(L)'
;MGQIEMPLMQRLEGPAIVPTSMLALASTYRQAVRVCWQLRRAKGLTVTDLAREFGFNRQHASDYLNADDAPTRRNLPPEQIAAFEEVCGNAFITQWLAARQGLTVLEELQAERAAA
;
A
#
# COMPACT_ATOMS: atom_id res chain seq x y z
N MET A 1 -12.68 34.56 -22.29
CA MET A 1 -13.57 33.37 -22.26
C MET A 1 -12.74 32.21 -21.75
N GLY A 2 -13.16 31.62 -20.63
CA GLY A 2 -12.31 30.77 -19.78
C GLY A 2 -11.79 29.54 -20.51
N GLN A 3 -10.47 29.41 -20.52
CA GLN A 3 -9.78 28.17 -20.84
C GLN A 3 -10.23 27.12 -19.84
N ILE A 4 -10.97 26.13 -20.30
CA ILE A 4 -11.36 24.98 -19.49
C ILE A 4 -10.07 24.20 -19.26
N GLU A 5 -9.52 24.32 -18.05
CA GLU A 5 -8.41 23.51 -17.59
C GLU A 5 -8.89 22.07 -17.57
N MET A 6 -8.55 21.32 -18.64
CA MET A 6 -8.78 19.87 -18.68
C MET A 6 -8.10 19.26 -17.44
N PRO A 7 -8.83 18.60 -16.53
CA PRO A 7 -8.21 17.90 -15.42
C PRO A 7 -7.37 16.77 -16.02
N LEU A 8 -6.07 17.05 -16.11
CA LEU A 8 -4.91 16.17 -16.28
C LEU A 8 -5.27 14.74 -16.70
N MET A 9 -4.90 14.40 -17.94
CA MET A 9 -4.70 13.02 -18.41
C MET A 9 -4.40 12.11 -17.22
N GLN A 10 -5.32 11.20 -16.90
CA GLN A 10 -5.04 10.08 -16.02
C GLN A 10 -3.87 9.33 -16.66
N ARG A 11 -2.65 9.57 -16.15
CA ARG A 11 -1.45 8.91 -16.65
C ARG A 11 -1.68 7.41 -16.50
N LEU A 12 -1.52 6.69 -17.61
CA LEU A 12 -1.41 5.23 -17.74
C LEU A 12 -0.17 4.65 -17.02
N GLU A 13 0.37 5.38 -16.03
CA GLU A 13 1.56 5.00 -15.30
C GLU A 13 1.11 4.17 -14.10
N GLY A 14 1.64 2.96 -13.99
CA GLY A 14 1.42 2.07 -12.87
C GLY A 14 1.75 2.73 -11.51
N PRO A 15 1.47 2.04 -10.39
CA PRO A 15 1.66 2.60 -9.07
C PRO A 15 3.08 3.15 -8.89
N ALA A 16 3.18 4.40 -8.46
CA ALA A 16 4.47 5.09 -8.38
C ALA A 16 5.38 4.42 -7.32
N ILE A 17 6.64 4.25 -7.68
CA ILE A 17 7.70 3.79 -6.77
C ILE A 17 7.95 4.89 -5.73
N VAL A 18 8.11 4.51 -4.47
CA VAL A 18 8.24 5.43 -3.33
C VAL A 18 9.69 5.40 -2.88
N PRO A 19 10.32 6.53 -2.51
CA PRO A 19 11.70 6.52 -2.05
C PRO A 19 11.89 5.62 -0.83
N THR A 20 12.99 4.88 -0.81
CA THR A 20 13.30 3.84 0.19
C THR A 20 13.29 4.38 1.62
N SER A 21 13.63 5.65 1.83
CA SER A 21 13.57 6.31 3.14
C SER A 21 12.16 6.32 3.74
N MET A 22 11.10 6.32 2.93
CA MET A 22 9.72 6.25 3.42
C MET A 22 9.30 4.85 3.85
N LEU A 23 9.98 3.79 3.39
CA LEU A 23 9.64 2.42 3.78
C LEU A 23 9.84 2.20 5.29
N ALA A 24 10.74 2.96 5.92
CA ALA A 24 10.96 2.97 7.37
C ALA A 24 9.79 3.55 8.18
N LEU A 25 8.81 4.20 7.53
CA LEU A 25 7.61 4.73 8.20
C LEU A 25 6.64 3.64 8.65
N ALA A 26 6.81 2.41 8.16
CA ALA A 26 5.97 1.29 8.51
C ALA A 26 6.78 0.17 9.15
N SER A 27 6.42 -0.22 10.36
CA SER A 27 7.01 -1.38 11.06
C SER A 27 6.17 -2.64 10.90
N THR A 28 4.87 -2.49 10.66
CA THR A 28 3.92 -3.60 10.49
C THR A 28 3.23 -3.55 9.15
N TYR A 29 2.70 -4.68 8.69
CA TYR A 29 1.93 -4.75 7.44
C TYR A 29 0.72 -3.79 7.47
N ARG A 30 0.01 -3.68 8.60
CA ARG A 30 -1.08 -2.72 8.77
C ARG A 30 -0.61 -1.28 8.67
N GLN A 31 0.54 -0.95 9.27
CA GLN A 31 1.15 0.36 9.10
C GLN A 31 1.48 0.63 7.64
N ALA A 32 2.02 -0.36 6.90
CA ALA A 32 2.33 -0.19 5.49
C ALA A 32 1.08 0.12 4.64
N VAL A 33 -0.03 -0.59 4.89
CA VAL A 33 -1.32 -0.32 4.23
C VAL A 33 -1.83 1.09 4.56
N ARG A 34 -1.71 1.54 5.81
CA ARG A 34 -2.11 2.90 6.20
C ARG A 34 -1.22 3.99 5.59
N VAL A 35 0.09 3.78 5.54
CA VAL A 35 1.02 4.71 4.91
C VAL A 35 0.74 4.79 3.41
N CYS A 36 0.51 3.66 2.74
CA CYS A 36 0.06 3.61 1.35
C CYS A 36 -1.21 4.46 1.13
N TRP A 37 -2.19 4.33 2.02
CA TRP A 37 -3.43 5.13 1.98
C TRP A 37 -3.22 6.63 2.28
N GLN A 38 -2.29 6.98 3.18
CA GLN A 38 -1.95 8.37 3.46
C GLN A 38 -1.24 9.02 2.26
N LEU A 39 -0.39 8.27 1.58
CA LEU A 39 0.32 8.67 0.37
C LEU A 39 -0.55 8.62 -0.90
N ARG A 40 -1.85 8.25 -0.78
CA ARG A 40 -2.76 8.19 -1.93
C ARG A 40 -2.75 9.49 -2.74
N ARG A 41 -2.80 9.34 -4.07
CA ARG A 41 -2.80 10.45 -5.02
C ARG A 41 -4.09 11.28 -4.92
N ALA A 42 -5.25 10.63 -4.84
CA ALA A 42 -6.54 11.29 -4.68
C ALA A 42 -6.87 11.53 -3.19
N LYS A 43 -6.59 12.74 -2.68
CA LYS A 43 -6.85 13.08 -1.26
C LYS A 43 -8.34 13.07 -0.89
N GLY A 44 -9.24 13.26 -1.86
CA GLY A 44 -10.69 13.19 -1.66
C GLY A 44 -11.26 11.77 -1.58
N LEU A 45 -10.46 10.73 -1.86
CA LEU A 45 -10.94 9.35 -1.85
C LEU A 45 -11.32 8.92 -0.44
N THR A 46 -12.56 8.45 -0.26
CA THR A 46 -13.06 7.94 1.02
C THR A 46 -13.11 6.41 1.03
N VAL A 47 -13.28 5.83 2.23
CA VAL A 47 -13.50 4.38 2.38
C VAL A 47 -14.79 3.91 1.68
N THR A 48 -15.75 4.83 1.52
CA THR A 48 -16.97 4.54 0.75
C THR A 48 -16.68 4.40 -0.74
N ASP A 49 -15.79 5.22 -1.27
CA ASP A 49 -15.38 5.19 -2.68
C ASP A 49 -14.62 3.91 -3.01
N LEU A 50 -13.73 3.46 -2.11
CA LEU A 50 -13.10 2.13 -2.19
C LEU A 50 -14.11 1.00 -2.39
N ALA A 51 -15.23 1.05 -1.66
CA ALA A 51 -16.23 0.00 -1.74
C ALA A 51 -17.13 0.11 -2.97
N ARG A 52 -17.43 1.34 -3.41
CA ARG A 52 -18.34 1.58 -4.53
C ARG A 52 -17.66 1.44 -5.88
N GLU A 53 -16.43 1.91 -6.00
CA GLU A 53 -15.72 2.02 -7.29
C GLU A 53 -14.76 0.85 -7.53
N PHE A 54 -14.20 0.27 -6.46
CA PHE A 54 -13.13 -0.73 -6.57
C PHE A 54 -13.51 -2.09 -5.97
N GLY A 55 -14.77 -2.28 -5.55
CA GLY A 55 -15.30 -3.58 -5.13
C GLY A 55 -14.82 -4.08 -3.76
N PHE A 56 -14.16 -3.23 -2.96
CA PHE A 56 -13.77 -3.60 -1.61
C PHE A 56 -15.00 -3.67 -0.68
N ASN A 57 -14.99 -4.55 0.32
CA ASN A 57 -16.02 -4.49 1.35
C ASN A 57 -15.74 -3.30 2.29
N ARG A 58 -16.70 -2.37 2.42
CA ARG A 58 -16.57 -1.18 3.28
C ARG A 58 -16.19 -1.53 4.73
N GLN A 59 -16.80 -2.56 5.31
CA GLN A 59 -16.49 -2.97 6.68
C GLN A 59 -15.04 -3.44 6.79
N HIS A 60 -14.55 -4.19 5.80
CA HIS A 60 -13.17 -4.67 5.80
C HIS A 60 -12.18 -3.52 5.54
N ALA A 61 -12.46 -2.64 4.59
CA ALA A 61 -11.61 -1.49 4.27
C ALA A 61 -11.45 -0.54 5.46
N SER A 62 -12.53 -0.29 6.22
CA SER A 62 -12.47 0.51 7.44
C SER A 62 -11.64 -0.16 8.54
N ASP A 63 -11.57 -1.49 8.54
CA ASP A 63 -10.83 -2.26 9.52
C ASP A 63 -9.32 -2.25 9.18
N TYR A 64 -8.97 -2.32 7.90
CA TYR A 64 -7.59 -2.22 7.40
C TYR A 64 -6.97 -0.85 7.68
N LEU A 65 -7.77 0.21 7.58
CA LEU A 65 -7.35 1.60 7.71
C LEU A 65 -7.46 2.13 9.14
N ASN A 66 -7.87 1.30 10.09
CA ASN A 66 -8.08 1.73 11.47
C ASN A 66 -6.76 2.15 12.15
N ALA A 67 -6.81 3.16 13.00
CA ALA A 67 -5.67 3.57 13.82
C ALA A 67 -5.30 2.51 14.88
N ASP A 68 -6.31 1.76 15.33
CA ASP A 68 -6.19 0.71 16.33
C ASP A 68 -5.58 -0.58 15.74
N ASP A 69 -4.42 -1.00 16.26
CA ASP A 69 -3.69 -2.22 15.85
C ASP A 69 -4.17 -3.48 16.59
N ALA A 70 -5.44 -3.53 17.04
CA ALA A 70 -5.96 -4.68 17.76
C ALA A 70 -5.85 -5.98 16.92
N PRO A 71 -5.50 -7.11 17.54
CA PRO A 71 -5.31 -8.38 16.84
C PRO A 71 -6.60 -8.93 16.20
N THR A 72 -7.76 -8.48 16.66
CA THR A 72 -9.08 -8.81 16.10
C THR A 72 -9.35 -8.14 14.76
N ARG A 73 -8.56 -7.14 14.39
CA ARG A 73 -8.67 -6.44 13.10
C ARG A 73 -8.14 -7.33 11.98
N ARG A 74 -8.85 -7.34 10.86
CA ARG A 74 -8.50 -7.98 9.60
C ARG A 74 -7.34 -7.26 8.94
N ASN A 75 -6.57 -8.01 8.17
CA ASN A 75 -5.52 -7.47 7.32
C ASN A 75 -6.02 -7.41 5.88
N LEU A 76 -5.45 -6.50 5.09
CA LEU A 76 -5.66 -6.49 3.64
C LEU A 76 -5.14 -7.82 3.08
N PRO A 77 -5.97 -8.63 2.41
CA PRO A 77 -5.53 -9.90 1.86
C PRO A 77 -4.51 -9.66 0.73
N PRO A 78 -3.51 -10.55 0.59
CA PRO A 78 -2.40 -10.35 -0.34
C PRO A 78 -2.86 -10.27 -1.81
N GLU A 79 -3.92 -10.99 -2.16
CA GLU A 79 -4.53 -10.98 -3.49
C GLU A 79 -5.09 -9.60 -3.89
N GLN A 80 -5.41 -8.73 -2.92
CA GLN A 80 -5.98 -7.40 -3.16
C GLN A 80 -4.94 -6.28 -3.08
N ILE A 81 -3.66 -6.59 -2.81
CA ILE A 81 -2.59 -5.58 -2.69
C ILE A 81 -2.46 -4.79 -3.99
N ALA A 82 -2.36 -5.48 -5.13
CA ALA A 82 -2.16 -4.82 -6.43
C ALA A 82 -3.31 -3.85 -6.76
N ALA A 83 -4.55 -4.29 -6.56
CA ALA A 83 -5.73 -3.44 -6.76
C ALA A 83 -5.69 -2.23 -5.81
N PHE A 84 -5.37 -2.44 -4.53
CA PHE A 84 -5.30 -1.36 -3.55
C PHE A 84 -4.21 -0.33 -3.85
N GLU A 85 -3.04 -0.77 -4.31
CA GLU A 85 -1.94 0.09 -4.73
C GLU A 85 -2.26 0.87 -5.99
N GLU A 86 -3.01 0.28 -6.93
CA GLU A 86 -3.54 0.97 -8.11
C GLU A 86 -4.48 2.10 -7.71
N VAL A 87 -5.41 1.85 -6.78
CA VAL A 87 -6.30 2.89 -6.25
C VAL A 87 -5.51 4.02 -5.57
N CYS A 88 -4.53 3.65 -4.75
CA CYS A 88 -3.72 4.64 -4.04
C CYS A 88 -2.73 5.36 -4.99
N GLY A 89 -2.40 4.75 -6.12
CA GLY A 89 -1.44 5.25 -7.10
C GLY A 89 0.03 5.12 -6.67
N ASN A 90 0.32 4.27 -5.68
CA ASN A 90 1.68 4.06 -5.16
C ASN A 90 1.93 2.59 -4.79
N ALA A 91 3.15 2.11 -5.02
CA ALA A 91 3.53 0.71 -4.82
C ALA A 91 4.16 0.46 -3.44
N PHE A 92 3.72 1.18 -2.40
CA PHE A 92 4.38 1.20 -1.10
C PHE A 92 4.36 -0.17 -0.40
N ILE A 93 3.24 -0.88 -0.45
CA ILE A 93 3.04 -2.16 0.25
C ILE A 93 3.96 -3.22 -0.38
N THR A 94 3.95 -3.31 -1.70
CA THR A 94 4.79 -4.24 -2.47
C THR A 94 6.28 -3.94 -2.28
N GLN A 95 6.68 -2.67 -2.30
CA GLN A 95 8.07 -2.28 -2.02
C GLN A 95 8.50 -2.60 -0.58
N TRP A 96 7.61 -2.37 0.39
CA TRP A 96 7.89 -2.67 1.79
C TRP A 96 8.05 -4.19 2.02
N LEU A 97 7.17 -4.99 1.40
CA LEU A 97 7.27 -6.46 1.43
C LEU A 97 8.57 -6.95 0.78
N ALA A 98 8.91 -6.42 -0.41
CA ALA A 98 10.14 -6.79 -1.12
C ALA A 98 11.40 -6.43 -0.33
N ALA A 99 11.45 -5.25 0.30
CA ALA A 99 12.57 -4.84 1.13
C ALA A 99 12.76 -5.78 2.34
N ARG A 100 11.66 -6.20 2.96
CA ARG A 100 11.69 -7.12 4.10
C ARG A 100 12.07 -8.54 3.70
N GLN A 101 11.54 -9.04 2.59
CA GLN A 101 11.89 -10.36 2.04
C GLN A 101 13.35 -10.42 1.61
N GLY A 102 13.87 -9.37 0.97
CA GLY A 102 15.28 -9.27 0.59
C GLY A 102 16.23 -9.32 1.78
N LEU A 103 15.84 -8.72 2.92
CA LEU A 103 16.59 -8.86 4.17
C LEU A 103 16.55 -10.30 4.69
N THR A 104 15.38 -10.94 4.71
CA THR A 104 15.24 -12.32 5.21
C THR A 104 16.04 -13.33 4.38
N VAL A 105 16.01 -13.24 3.04
CA VAL A 105 16.78 -14.15 2.16
C VAL A 105 18.29 -14.01 2.37
N LEU A 106 18.79 -12.78 2.60
CA LEU A 106 20.21 -12.54 2.85
C LEU A 106 20.66 -13.20 4.17
N GLU A 107 19.83 -13.12 5.22
CA GLU A 107 20.11 -13.75 6.52
C GLU A 107 20.13 -15.28 6.42
N GLU A 108 19.18 -15.87 5.69
CA GLU A 108 19.15 -17.31 5.44
C GLU A 108 20.42 -17.79 4.71
N LEU A 109 20.85 -17.08 3.66
CA LEU A 109 22.09 -17.38 2.93
C LEU A 109 23.35 -17.25 3.81
N GLN A 110 23.37 -16.30 4.76
CA GLN A 110 24.47 -16.16 5.71
C GLN A 110 24.49 -17.31 6.71
N ALA A 111 23.33 -17.74 7.20
CA ALA A 111 23.20 -18.90 8.09
C ALA A 111 23.65 -20.20 7.40
N GLU A 112 23.27 -20.41 6.14
CA GLU A 112 23.73 -21.55 5.33
C GLU A 112 25.25 -21.54 5.16
N ARG A 113 25.86 -20.39 4.85
CA ARG A 113 27.32 -20.27 4.70
C ARG A 113 28.09 -20.46 6.00
N ALA A 114 27.50 -20.14 7.15
CA ALA A 114 28.13 -20.32 8.46
C ALA A 114 28.03 -21.76 8.98
N ALA A 115 27.08 -22.54 8.45
CA ALA A 115 26.86 -23.95 8.79
C ALA A 115 27.66 -24.94 7.93
N ALA A 116 28.27 -24.47 6.83
CA ALA A 116 29.12 -25.23 5.91
C ALA A 116 30.61 -25.05 6.21
#